data_AF-A0A537VBL9-F1
#
_entry.id   AF-A0A537VBL9-F1
#
_cell.length_a   1.000
_cell.length_b   1.000
_cell.length_c   1.000
_cell.angle_alpha   90.00
_cell.angle_beta   90.00
_cell.angle_gamma   90.00
#
_symmetry.space_group_name_H-M   'P 1'
#
loop_
_entity.id
_entity.type
_entity.pdbx_description
1 polymer ?
#
loop_
_entity_poly.entity_id
_entity_poly.type
_entity_poly.pdbx_seq_one_letter_code
_entity_poly.pdbx_strand_id
1 'polypeptide(L)'
;MLGAVFLRVAVWPTLVHHYPFGVGPDMPVYLWWSRVGVAEGISLVGERPGTPALIPTVASALGIGLVPAVAAVQYALMPASALAAAALARGRGETPRLAWIAGAVLAGAWTAFLAGGYLANLALVAAFLAAGACLARRTRRTTVAAGLLLAGGGLAHPEFFVVAVAVLVATAAWSWRDAHDAPGAAPYAGADAGRVLAALAGGAALVVGGILACLIGPARLAGDTSLDGMLRRTGQWAELRSVYVDRLVQNWRRYAPFMTTALAVAGGVRARGFARRFLVAWALVTAAAVPLGVLTGWYPPDRILTFAFCLPILAGFGLVWIGERIGRPWLAWPIGIVLVTLIVAPAMRDWRAQQTYVSPDELYDLTYAGRIASTTPPGTPLVFVADDPNVDDALFRLSHGLNMVRAAVPPDRAADVAMFLGRPQDLVAGRPTQRGDPVYDQASADSLAQLPGARLAIFVVRELDGDPAALTAPELTSWNGILATNVPFQGSLRAGAGELSPSDPSTIARATLRTFLLFLLMGAGWAWWAFGRSSRDAAGALALAPAFGSALLTLVALALERLGAELDRGWVAGLACGVVGGIGYALLIIRLAGERRHGGRENSIVQGSTEPDA
;
A
#
# COMPACT_ATOMS: atom_id res chain seq x y z
N MET A 1 16.72 -13.65 -10.18
CA MET A 1 17.81 -13.12 -9.32
C MET A 1 17.39 -11.85 -8.58
N LEU A 2 17.20 -10.70 -9.25
CA LEU A 2 16.85 -9.43 -8.57
C LEU A 2 15.65 -9.54 -7.61
N GLY A 3 14.56 -10.17 -8.04
CA GLY A 3 13.40 -10.40 -7.17
C GLY A 3 13.73 -11.19 -5.89
N ALA A 4 14.60 -12.19 -5.98
CA ALA A 4 15.03 -12.97 -4.81
C ALA A 4 15.90 -12.15 -3.85
N VAL A 5 16.78 -11.28 -4.38
CA VAL A 5 17.58 -10.35 -3.56
C VAL A 5 16.67 -9.38 -2.83
N PHE A 6 15.72 -8.76 -3.52
CA PHE A 6 14.77 -7.82 -2.90
C PHE A 6 13.86 -8.50 -1.88
N LEU A 7 13.39 -9.73 -2.15
CA LEU A 7 12.65 -10.52 -1.17
C LEU A 7 13.48 -10.77 0.09
N ARG A 8 14.74 -11.17 -0.07
CA ARG A 8 15.64 -11.40 1.06
C ARG A 8 15.82 -10.13 1.89
N VAL A 9 16.02 -8.98 1.24
CA VAL A 9 16.13 -7.68 1.93
C VAL A 9 14.82 -7.30 2.63
N ALA A 10 13.67 -7.55 2.01
CA ALA A 10 12.36 -7.23 2.57
C ALA A 10 12.06 -8.01 3.87
N VAL A 11 12.35 -9.32 3.91
CA VAL A 11 12.06 -10.17 5.08
C VAL A 11 13.19 -10.21 6.11
N TRP A 12 14.39 -9.76 5.74
CA TRP A 12 15.57 -9.82 6.61
C TRP A 12 15.35 -9.18 7.99
N PRO A 13 14.76 -7.98 8.12
CA PRO A 13 14.51 -7.37 9.42
C PRO A 13 13.61 -8.23 10.30
N THR A 14 12.53 -8.79 9.74
CA THR A 14 11.61 -9.69 10.46
C THR A 14 12.33 -10.92 10.99
N LEU A 15 13.22 -11.52 10.20
CA LEU A 15 13.98 -12.70 10.60
C LEU A 15 15.04 -12.40 11.66
N VAL A 16 15.75 -11.28 11.54
CA VAL A 16 16.84 -10.91 12.47
C VAL A 16 16.32 -10.39 13.79
N HIS A 17 15.24 -9.61 13.77
CA HIS A 17 14.67 -8.99 14.96
C HIS A 17 13.49 -9.77 15.54
N HIS A 18 13.21 -10.96 15.00
CA HIS A 18 12.14 -11.85 15.44
C HIS A 18 10.77 -11.18 15.51
N TYR A 19 10.44 -10.33 14.54
CA TYR A 19 9.17 -9.60 14.56
C TYR A 19 7.96 -10.54 14.40
N PRO A 20 7.00 -10.52 15.34
CA PRO A 20 5.80 -11.37 15.26
C PRO A 20 4.72 -10.82 14.31
N PHE A 21 4.88 -9.59 13.84
CA PHE A 21 3.97 -8.87 12.96
C PHE A 21 4.74 -8.20 11.81
N GLY A 22 4.00 -7.67 10.83
CA GLY A 22 4.56 -6.73 9.86
C GLY A 22 5.01 -5.44 10.53
N VAL A 23 5.99 -4.77 9.95
CA VAL A 23 6.53 -3.50 10.48
C VAL A 23 5.66 -2.32 10.03
N GLY A 24 5.40 -1.38 10.94
CA GLY A 24 4.87 -0.05 10.63
C GLY A 24 3.47 0.27 11.18
N PRO A 25 3.07 1.56 11.15
CA PRO A 25 1.94 2.09 11.90
C PRO A 25 0.56 1.67 11.41
N ASP A 26 0.39 1.35 10.12
CA ASP A 26 -0.92 0.93 9.60
C ASP A 26 -1.15 -0.59 9.76
N MET A 27 -0.22 -1.33 10.38
CA MET A 27 -0.38 -2.77 10.61
C MET A 27 -1.68 -3.10 11.39
N PRO A 28 -2.01 -2.44 12.52
CA PRO A 28 -3.32 -2.54 13.16
C PRO A 28 -4.49 -2.27 12.20
N VAL A 29 -4.39 -1.23 11.39
CA VAL A 29 -5.44 -0.80 10.44
C VAL A 29 -5.76 -1.91 9.45
N TYR A 30 -4.74 -2.49 8.82
CA TYR A 30 -4.97 -3.57 7.86
C TYR A 30 -5.44 -4.88 8.50
N LEU A 31 -5.11 -5.15 9.77
CA LEU A 31 -5.66 -6.30 10.49
C LEU A 31 -7.17 -6.15 10.67
N TRP A 32 -7.61 -5.06 11.28
CA TRP A 32 -9.04 -4.89 11.56
C TRP A 32 -9.84 -4.63 10.29
N TRP A 33 -9.31 -3.87 9.32
CA TRP A 33 -10.01 -3.67 8.04
C TRP A 33 -10.24 -4.98 7.30
N SER A 34 -9.23 -5.84 7.23
CA SER A 34 -9.36 -7.13 6.54
C SER A 34 -10.25 -8.09 7.33
N ARG A 35 -10.14 -8.10 8.66
CA ARG A 35 -10.95 -8.99 9.52
C ARG A 35 -12.43 -8.60 9.49
N VAL A 36 -12.75 -7.32 9.68
CA VAL A 36 -14.12 -6.78 9.65
C VAL A 36 -14.67 -6.80 8.24
N GLY A 37 -13.89 -6.38 7.23
CA GLY A 37 -14.35 -6.33 5.85
C GLY A 37 -14.72 -7.70 5.27
N VAL A 38 -14.10 -8.78 5.75
CA VAL A 38 -14.47 -10.16 5.38
C VAL A 38 -15.76 -10.61 6.06
N ALA A 39 -15.90 -10.34 7.36
CA ALA A 39 -17.02 -10.84 8.15
C ALA A 39 -18.31 -10.05 7.89
N GLU A 40 -18.19 -8.73 7.76
CA GLU A 40 -19.33 -7.79 7.75
C GLU A 40 -19.44 -7.01 6.41
N GLY A 41 -18.48 -7.20 5.50
CA GLY A 41 -18.45 -6.59 4.17
C GLY A 41 -17.49 -5.39 4.05
N ILE A 42 -16.84 -5.28 2.89
CA ILE A 42 -15.76 -4.30 2.62
C ILE A 42 -16.26 -2.84 2.65
N SER A 43 -17.56 -2.60 2.46
CA SER A 43 -18.17 -1.26 2.53
C SER A 43 -17.97 -0.60 3.89
N LEU A 44 -17.89 -1.38 4.98
CA LEU A 44 -17.64 -0.87 6.34
C LEU A 44 -16.29 -0.17 6.47
N VAL A 45 -15.31 -0.60 5.68
CA VAL A 45 -13.91 -0.18 5.71
C VAL A 45 -13.50 0.53 4.40
N GLY A 46 -14.50 1.00 3.66
CA GLY A 46 -14.41 1.39 2.24
C GLY A 46 -13.62 2.67 1.92
N GLU A 47 -12.75 3.17 2.81
CA GLU A 47 -11.81 4.23 2.47
C GLU A 47 -10.76 3.75 1.45
N ARG A 48 -10.35 2.49 1.57
CA ARG A 48 -9.32 1.87 0.73
C ARG A 48 -9.68 0.44 0.35
N PRO A 49 -10.82 0.20 -0.34
CA PRO A 49 -11.45 -1.12 -0.44
C PRO A 49 -10.58 -2.19 -1.10
N GLY A 50 -9.60 -1.79 -1.92
CA GLY A 50 -8.75 -2.75 -2.61
C GLY A 50 -7.80 -3.53 -1.71
N THR A 51 -7.26 -2.91 -0.65
CA THR A 51 -6.31 -3.59 0.24
C THR A 51 -7.01 -4.61 1.16
N PRO A 52 -8.15 -4.29 1.81
CA PRO A 52 -8.97 -5.24 2.54
C PRO A 52 -9.60 -6.33 1.67
N ALA A 53 -9.70 -6.15 0.35
CA ALA A 53 -10.06 -7.25 -0.56
C ALA A 53 -8.86 -8.19 -0.85
N LEU A 54 -7.68 -7.60 -1.09
CA LEU A 54 -6.48 -8.33 -1.49
C LEU A 54 -5.94 -9.24 -0.39
N ILE A 55 -5.80 -8.73 0.83
CA ILE A 55 -5.18 -9.42 1.96
C ILE A 55 -5.90 -10.73 2.32
N PRO A 56 -7.21 -10.76 2.59
CA PRO A 56 -7.90 -12.00 2.95
C PRO A 56 -7.95 -12.98 1.79
N THR A 57 -8.08 -12.49 0.55
CA THR A 57 -7.99 -13.36 -0.65
C THR A 57 -6.64 -14.08 -0.70
N VAL A 58 -5.53 -13.39 -0.41
CA VAL A 58 -4.20 -14.01 -0.31
C VAL A 58 -4.12 -14.98 0.89
N ALA A 59 -4.67 -14.59 2.05
CA ALA A 59 -4.71 -15.44 3.24
C ALA A 59 -5.38 -16.78 2.94
N SER A 60 -6.59 -16.74 2.36
CA SER A 60 -7.39 -17.91 2.04
C SER A 60 -6.83 -18.72 0.86
N ALA A 61 -6.31 -18.07 -0.19
CA ALA A 61 -5.69 -18.76 -1.32
C ALA A 61 -4.44 -19.57 -0.90
N LEU A 62 -3.70 -19.09 0.11
CA LEU A 62 -2.49 -19.73 0.59
C LEU A 62 -2.69 -20.61 1.84
N GLY A 63 -3.89 -20.56 2.45
CA GLY A 63 -4.20 -21.23 3.71
C GLY A 63 -3.34 -20.75 4.86
N ILE A 64 -3.16 -19.43 4.99
CA ILE A 64 -2.36 -18.78 6.03
C ILE A 64 -3.22 -17.85 6.88
N GLY A 65 -2.82 -17.62 8.14
CA GLY A 65 -3.51 -16.66 9.02
C GLY A 65 -3.41 -15.22 8.53
N LEU A 66 -4.28 -14.34 9.06
CA LEU A 66 -4.37 -12.96 8.62
C LEU A 66 -3.10 -12.14 8.92
N VAL A 67 -2.52 -12.30 10.11
CA VAL A 67 -1.28 -11.63 10.53
C VAL A 67 -0.12 -11.87 9.54
N PRO A 68 0.26 -13.13 9.22
CA PRO A 68 1.30 -13.36 8.22
C PRO A 68 0.88 -12.96 6.81
N ALA A 69 -0.42 -12.93 6.47
CA ALA A 69 -0.89 -12.49 5.16
C ALA A 69 -0.68 -10.98 4.94
N VAL A 70 -1.02 -10.12 5.91
CA VAL A 70 -0.78 -8.67 5.81
C VAL A 70 0.72 -8.38 5.61
N ALA A 71 1.55 -8.98 6.46
CA ALA A 71 3.00 -8.83 6.36
C ALA A 71 3.55 -9.36 5.02
N ALA A 72 3.05 -10.51 4.56
CA ALA A 72 3.46 -11.10 3.30
C ALA A 72 3.10 -10.26 2.08
N VAL A 73 1.89 -9.67 2.04
CA VAL A 73 1.49 -8.76 0.96
C VAL A 73 2.38 -7.52 0.95
N GLN A 74 2.61 -6.89 2.12
CA GLN A 74 3.51 -5.74 2.26
C GLN A 74 4.92 -6.04 1.72
N TYR A 75 5.53 -7.13 2.18
CA TYR A 75 6.90 -7.48 1.78
C TYR A 75 7.00 -8.03 0.36
N ALA A 76 5.94 -8.63 -0.20
CA ALA A 76 5.91 -9.08 -1.59
C ALA A 76 5.73 -7.92 -2.59
N LEU A 77 5.11 -6.81 -2.19
CA LEU A 77 4.94 -5.64 -3.05
C LEU A 77 6.23 -4.79 -3.19
N MET A 78 7.17 -4.90 -2.25
CA MET A 78 8.51 -4.28 -2.38
C MET A 78 9.28 -4.75 -3.63
N PRO A 79 9.58 -6.06 -3.81
CA PRO A 79 10.23 -6.54 -5.02
C PRO A 79 9.37 -6.32 -6.26
N ALA A 80 8.03 -6.38 -6.17
CA ALA A 80 7.15 -6.07 -7.29
C ALA A 80 7.35 -4.63 -7.80
N SER A 81 7.44 -3.66 -6.89
CA SER A 81 7.71 -2.26 -7.21
C SER A 81 9.09 -2.07 -7.84
N ALA A 82 10.12 -2.70 -7.29
CA ALA A 82 11.48 -2.63 -7.83
C ALA A 82 11.60 -3.24 -9.24
N LEU A 83 10.91 -4.36 -9.49
CA LEU A 83 10.87 -5.01 -10.79
C LEU A 83 10.05 -4.20 -11.81
N ALA A 84 8.94 -3.59 -11.39
CA ALA A 84 8.16 -2.67 -12.23
C ALA A 84 8.98 -1.42 -12.60
N ALA A 85 9.75 -0.87 -11.66
CA ALA A 85 10.71 0.22 -11.92
C ALA A 85 11.77 -0.20 -12.96
N ALA A 86 12.30 -1.42 -12.85
CA ALA A 86 13.25 -1.98 -13.82
C ALA A 86 12.66 -2.05 -15.24
N ALA A 87 11.41 -2.52 -15.35
CA ALA A 87 10.70 -2.61 -16.62
C ALA A 87 10.42 -1.23 -17.24
N LEU A 88 9.99 -0.26 -16.43
CA LEU A 88 9.80 1.13 -16.84
C LEU A 88 11.12 1.75 -17.33
N ALA A 89 12.20 1.61 -16.54
CA ALA A 89 13.51 2.15 -16.87
C ALA A 89 14.11 1.51 -18.13
N ARG A 90 13.88 0.21 -18.36
CA ARG A 90 14.32 -0.50 -19.56
C ARG A 90 13.62 -0.01 -20.83
N GLY A 91 12.37 0.46 -20.72
CA GLY A 91 11.56 0.93 -21.83
C GLY A 91 11.45 -0.11 -22.96
N ARG A 92 11.79 0.28 -24.19
CA ARG A 92 11.80 -0.61 -25.38
C ARG A 92 13.15 -1.30 -25.63
N GLY A 93 14.04 -1.32 -24.64
CA GLY A 93 15.40 -1.85 -24.79
C GLY A 93 16.41 -0.84 -25.33
N GLU A 94 16.04 0.44 -25.41
CA GLU A 94 16.88 1.55 -25.89
C GLU A 94 17.87 2.05 -24.82
N THR A 95 17.70 1.62 -23.58
CA THR A 95 18.49 2.10 -22.44
C THR A 95 19.62 1.13 -22.07
N PRO A 96 20.80 1.63 -21.68
CA PRO A 96 21.91 0.79 -21.23
C PRO A 96 21.51 -0.17 -20.11
N ARG A 97 22.09 -1.38 -20.13
CA ARG A 97 21.77 -2.43 -19.15
C ARG A 97 21.96 -1.97 -17.70
N LEU A 98 23.05 -1.24 -17.46
CA LEU A 98 23.40 -0.74 -16.14
C LEU A 98 22.37 0.28 -15.61
N ALA A 99 21.76 1.08 -16.47
CA ALA A 99 20.89 2.17 -16.04
C ALA A 99 19.57 1.64 -15.46
N TRP A 100 18.95 0.65 -16.11
CA TRP A 100 17.73 0.07 -15.59
C TRP A 100 17.97 -0.86 -14.40
N ILE A 101 19.15 -1.50 -14.29
CA ILE A 101 19.53 -2.25 -13.07
C ILE A 101 19.76 -1.29 -11.91
N ALA A 102 20.50 -0.20 -12.11
CA ALA A 102 20.73 0.81 -11.08
C ALA A 102 19.41 1.45 -10.63
N GLY A 103 18.53 1.81 -11.58
CA GLY A 103 17.19 2.31 -11.28
C GLY A 103 16.35 1.31 -10.48
N ALA A 104 16.41 0.02 -10.82
CA ALA A 104 15.73 -1.04 -10.06
C ALA A 104 16.25 -1.18 -8.62
N VAL A 105 17.57 -1.14 -8.44
CA VAL A 105 18.21 -1.25 -7.11
C VAL A 105 17.87 -0.05 -6.24
N LEU A 106 17.99 1.17 -6.78
CA LEU A 106 17.67 2.39 -6.03
C LEU A 106 16.16 2.49 -5.73
N ALA A 107 15.29 2.16 -6.69
CA ALA A 107 13.85 2.10 -6.46
C ALA A 107 13.49 1.02 -5.44
N GLY A 108 14.14 -0.15 -5.50
CA GLY A 108 13.97 -1.22 -4.51
C GLY A 108 14.41 -0.79 -3.11
N ALA A 109 15.53 -0.09 -2.97
CA ALA A 109 15.94 0.51 -1.71
C ALA A 109 14.89 1.53 -1.22
N TRP A 110 14.35 2.36 -2.12
CA TRP A 110 13.33 3.36 -1.80
C TRP A 110 12.03 2.77 -1.26
N THR A 111 11.69 1.52 -1.64
CA THR A 111 10.52 0.82 -1.08
C THR A 111 10.60 0.66 0.45
N ALA A 112 11.78 0.72 1.06
CA ALA A 112 11.92 0.65 2.52
C ALA A 112 11.20 1.79 3.27
N PHE A 113 10.98 2.95 2.61
CA PHE A 113 10.19 4.04 3.18
C PHE A 113 8.70 3.74 3.23
N LEU A 114 8.18 2.98 2.25
CA LEU A 114 6.78 2.58 2.23
C LEU A 114 6.53 1.27 2.98
N ALA A 115 7.49 0.36 2.99
CA ALA A 115 7.38 -0.94 3.63
C ALA A 115 7.50 -0.93 5.15
N GLY A 116 7.66 0.25 5.77
CA GLY A 116 7.39 0.45 7.18
C GLY A 116 5.92 0.82 7.42
N GLY A 117 4.96 0.05 6.87
CA GLY A 117 3.53 0.18 7.19
C GLY A 117 2.61 0.76 6.10
N TYR A 118 3.11 1.34 5.02
CA TYR A 118 2.27 1.96 3.99
C TYR A 118 1.90 0.99 2.85
N LEU A 119 1.24 -0.13 3.20
CA LEU A 119 0.92 -1.22 2.27
C LEU A 119 0.08 -0.74 1.06
N ALA A 120 -0.97 0.05 1.28
CA ALA A 120 -1.79 0.60 0.20
C ALA A 120 -0.95 1.44 -0.80
N ASN A 121 0.04 2.20 -0.31
CA ASN A 121 0.96 2.96 -1.17
C ASN A 121 1.89 2.03 -1.96
N LEU A 122 2.36 0.93 -1.37
CA LEU A 122 3.13 -0.09 -2.08
C LEU A 122 2.32 -0.75 -3.20
N ALA A 123 1.06 -1.07 -2.95
CA ALA A 123 0.17 -1.65 -3.95
C ALA A 123 -0.05 -0.69 -5.12
N LEU A 124 -0.35 0.58 -4.81
CA LEU A 124 -0.50 1.63 -5.81
C LEU A 124 0.80 1.85 -6.60
N VAL A 125 1.97 1.97 -5.95
CA VAL A 125 3.22 2.28 -6.65
C VAL A 125 3.68 1.14 -7.55
N ALA A 126 3.52 -0.12 -7.12
CA ALA A 126 3.81 -1.28 -7.96
C ALA A 126 2.96 -1.25 -9.23
N ALA A 127 1.66 -1.01 -9.10
CA ALA A 127 0.73 -0.92 -10.21
C ALA A 127 0.99 0.32 -11.09
N PHE A 128 1.31 1.47 -10.50
CA PHE A 128 1.57 2.73 -11.21
C PHE A 128 2.85 2.67 -12.05
N LEU A 129 3.94 2.11 -11.49
CA LEU A 129 5.18 1.86 -12.22
C LEU A 129 4.95 0.87 -13.37
N ALA A 130 4.16 -0.18 -13.13
CA ALA A 130 3.81 -1.16 -14.15
C ALA A 130 2.94 -0.53 -15.27
N ALA A 131 2.00 0.35 -14.92
CA ALA A 131 1.19 1.10 -15.87
C ALA A 131 2.05 2.02 -16.73
N GLY A 132 3.00 2.75 -16.12
CA GLY A 132 4.00 3.55 -16.85
C GLY A 132 4.81 2.71 -17.83
N ALA A 133 5.27 1.53 -17.41
CA ALA A 133 6.00 0.61 -18.28
C ALA A 133 5.13 0.12 -19.46
N CYS A 134 3.84 -0.15 -19.22
CA CYS A 134 2.88 -0.52 -20.26
C CYS A 134 2.66 0.62 -21.27
N LEU A 135 2.48 1.85 -20.79
CA LEU A 135 2.28 3.03 -21.65
C LEU A 135 3.51 3.30 -22.52
N ALA A 136 4.72 3.10 -22.00
CA ALA A 136 5.97 3.20 -22.77
C ALA A 136 6.03 2.24 -23.97
N ARG A 137 5.24 1.15 -24.00
CA ARG A 137 5.19 0.20 -25.11
C ARG A 137 4.35 0.65 -26.29
N ARG A 138 3.53 1.70 -26.15
CA ARG A 138 2.86 2.32 -27.29
C ARG A 138 1.97 1.37 -28.10
N THR A 139 1.20 0.51 -27.43
CA THR A 139 0.22 -0.38 -28.10
C THR A 139 -1.15 -0.26 -27.43
N ARG A 140 -2.23 -0.52 -28.19
CA ARG A 140 -3.60 -0.54 -27.63
C ARG A 140 -3.73 -1.54 -26.47
N ARG A 141 -3.15 -2.73 -26.60
CA ARG A 141 -3.16 -3.77 -25.56
C ARG A 141 -2.51 -3.28 -24.27
N THR A 142 -1.35 -2.64 -24.38
CA THR A 142 -0.65 -2.12 -23.20
C THR A 142 -1.34 -0.88 -22.61
N THR A 143 -2.10 -0.13 -23.40
CA THR A 143 -3.00 0.92 -22.87
C THR A 143 -4.13 0.33 -22.02
N VAL A 144 -4.79 -0.74 -22.48
CA VAL A 144 -5.81 -1.45 -21.68
C VAL A 144 -5.20 -2.02 -20.41
N ALA A 145 -4.04 -2.68 -20.53
CA ALA A 145 -3.31 -3.22 -19.40
C ALA A 145 -2.95 -2.14 -18.36
N ALA A 146 -2.52 -0.96 -18.82
CA ALA A 146 -2.24 0.18 -17.95
C ALA A 146 -3.51 0.67 -17.23
N GLY A 147 -4.66 0.75 -17.92
CA GLY A 147 -5.93 1.13 -17.28
C GLY A 147 -6.34 0.18 -16.17
N LEU A 148 -6.20 -1.14 -16.37
CA LEU A 148 -6.48 -2.15 -15.33
C LEU A 148 -5.51 -2.06 -14.15
N LEU A 149 -4.22 -1.85 -14.40
CA LEU A 149 -3.23 -1.64 -13.35
C LEU A 149 -3.56 -0.37 -12.53
N LEU A 150 -3.89 0.74 -13.20
CA LEU A 150 -4.31 1.98 -12.56
C LEU A 150 -5.57 1.78 -11.73
N ALA A 151 -6.53 0.99 -12.20
CA ALA A 151 -7.73 0.65 -11.45
C ALA A 151 -7.42 -0.13 -10.17
N GLY A 152 -6.63 -1.22 -10.26
CA GLY A 152 -6.27 -2.03 -9.09
C GLY A 152 -5.46 -1.25 -8.06
N GLY A 153 -4.45 -0.49 -8.52
CA GLY A 153 -3.65 0.38 -7.65
C GLY A 153 -4.47 1.53 -7.06
N GLY A 154 -5.36 2.13 -7.84
CA GLY A 154 -6.21 3.23 -7.39
C GLY A 154 -7.24 2.80 -6.36
N LEU A 155 -7.81 1.60 -6.47
CA LEU A 155 -8.68 1.03 -5.44
C LEU A 155 -7.93 0.60 -4.18
N ALA A 156 -6.64 0.24 -4.31
CA ALA A 156 -5.80 -0.01 -3.15
C ALA A 156 -5.52 1.27 -2.34
N HIS A 157 -5.35 2.42 -3.02
CA HIS A 157 -5.18 3.72 -2.37
C HIS A 157 -5.80 4.90 -3.14
N PRO A 158 -7.10 5.18 -2.97
CA PRO A 158 -7.80 6.22 -3.73
C PRO A 158 -7.24 7.63 -3.54
N GLU A 159 -6.82 8.00 -2.33
CA GLU A 159 -6.30 9.33 -2.03
C GLU A 159 -4.99 9.61 -2.81
N PHE A 160 -4.03 8.69 -2.77
CA PHE A 160 -2.77 8.82 -3.51
C PHE A 160 -2.94 8.60 -5.03
N PHE A 161 -4.03 7.96 -5.46
CA PHE A 161 -4.36 7.87 -6.88
C PHE A 161 -4.54 9.26 -7.52
N VAL A 162 -4.97 10.27 -6.76
CA VAL A 162 -5.05 11.67 -7.24
C VAL A 162 -3.67 12.19 -7.67
N VAL A 163 -2.60 11.82 -6.95
CA VAL A 163 -1.22 12.17 -7.34
C VAL A 163 -0.86 11.46 -8.65
N ALA A 164 -1.18 10.18 -8.79
CA ALA A 164 -0.96 9.42 -10.03
C ALA A 164 -1.72 10.05 -11.23
N VAL A 165 -2.95 10.51 -11.02
CA VAL A 165 -3.76 11.24 -12.00
C VAL A 165 -3.03 12.53 -12.42
N ALA A 166 -2.57 13.34 -11.48
CA ALA A 166 -1.85 14.58 -11.77
C ALA A 166 -0.57 14.33 -12.59
N VAL A 167 0.20 13.29 -12.24
CA VAL A 167 1.39 12.87 -12.99
C VAL A 167 1.05 12.46 -14.42
N LEU A 168 -0.01 11.67 -14.62
CA LEU A 168 -0.43 11.22 -15.95
C LEU A 168 -0.98 12.36 -16.80
N VAL A 169 -1.74 13.29 -16.21
CA VAL A 169 -2.21 14.50 -16.90
C VAL A 169 -1.03 15.37 -17.33
N ALA A 170 -0.05 15.61 -16.45
CA ALA A 170 1.17 16.33 -16.81
C ALA A 170 1.98 15.61 -17.92
N THR A 171 2.05 14.27 -17.86
CA THR A 171 2.71 13.44 -18.88
C THR A 171 2.00 13.54 -20.24
N ALA A 172 0.66 13.53 -20.23
CA ALA A 172 -0.16 13.68 -21.43
C ALA A 172 -0.04 15.08 -22.04
N ALA A 173 -0.11 16.13 -21.21
CA ALA A 173 0.05 17.52 -21.64
C ALA A 173 1.44 17.76 -22.26
N TRP A 174 2.50 17.22 -21.65
CA TRP A 174 3.83 17.29 -22.24
C TRP A 174 3.91 16.51 -23.56
N SER A 175 3.39 15.29 -23.61
CA SER A 175 3.40 14.49 -24.85
C SER A 175 2.60 15.14 -25.98
N TRP A 176 1.52 15.84 -25.65
CA TRP A 176 0.72 16.64 -26.57
C TRP A 176 1.52 17.83 -27.12
N ARG A 177 2.18 18.60 -26.24
CA ARG A 177 3.02 19.73 -26.63
C ARG A 177 4.18 19.31 -27.54
N ASP A 178 4.90 18.26 -27.17
CA ASP A 178 6.00 17.71 -27.98
C ASP A 178 5.53 17.33 -29.40
N ALA A 179 4.26 16.94 -29.56
CA ALA A 179 3.69 16.59 -30.86
C ALA A 179 3.36 17.81 -31.73
N HIS A 180 3.06 18.96 -31.10
CA HIS A 180 2.72 20.22 -31.80
C HIS A 180 3.97 21.03 -32.16
N ASP A 181 4.95 21.08 -31.26
CA ASP A 181 6.10 21.99 -31.37
C ASP A 181 7.18 21.53 -32.38
N ALA A 182 7.13 20.29 -32.88
CA ALA A 182 8.12 19.78 -33.82
C ALA A 182 7.51 19.64 -35.24
N PRO A 183 7.90 20.48 -36.21
CA PRO A 183 7.59 20.25 -37.61
C PRO A 183 8.28 18.95 -38.05
N GLY A 184 7.50 17.90 -38.29
CA GLY A 184 8.02 16.54 -38.52
C GLY A 184 8.21 15.70 -37.25
N ALA A 185 7.72 16.13 -36.08
CA ALA A 185 7.66 15.28 -34.88
C ALA A 185 6.93 14.01 -35.25
N ALA A 186 7.61 12.89 -35.03
CA ALA A 186 7.10 11.59 -35.41
C ALA A 186 5.67 11.41 -34.83
N PRO A 187 4.68 10.95 -35.63
CA PRO A 187 3.24 10.85 -35.29
C PRO A 187 2.89 10.08 -33.99
N TYR A 188 3.90 9.58 -33.29
CA TYR A 188 3.84 8.85 -32.04
C TYR A 188 3.59 9.72 -30.80
N ALA A 189 3.96 11.01 -30.78
CA ALA A 189 3.83 11.85 -29.57
C ALA A 189 2.36 12.21 -29.24
N GLY A 190 1.56 12.60 -30.25
CA GLY A 190 0.12 12.82 -30.07
C GLY A 190 -0.63 11.53 -29.72
N ALA A 191 -0.19 10.41 -30.30
CA ALA A 191 -0.71 9.08 -29.94
C ALA A 191 -0.34 8.65 -28.51
N ASP A 192 0.79 9.11 -27.95
CA ASP A 192 1.16 8.87 -26.55
C ASP A 192 0.18 9.60 -25.61
N ALA A 193 -0.13 10.87 -25.87
CA ALA A 193 -1.09 11.64 -25.07
C ALA A 193 -2.47 10.97 -25.04
N GLY A 194 -3.01 10.60 -26.21
CA GLY A 194 -4.30 9.91 -26.30
C GLY A 194 -4.33 8.57 -25.56
N ARG A 195 -3.22 7.82 -25.57
CA ARG A 195 -3.12 6.54 -24.83
C ARG A 195 -3.05 6.74 -23.33
N VAL A 196 -2.31 7.75 -22.86
CA VAL A 196 -2.26 8.08 -21.43
C VAL A 196 -3.65 8.46 -20.94
N LEU A 197 -4.35 9.35 -21.67
CA LEU A 197 -5.70 9.77 -21.33
C LEU A 197 -6.71 8.61 -21.38
N ALA A 198 -6.62 7.74 -22.38
CA ALA A 198 -7.50 6.57 -22.46
C ALA A 198 -7.28 5.57 -21.31
N ALA A 199 -6.02 5.29 -20.94
CA ALA A 199 -5.72 4.43 -19.80
C ALA A 199 -6.17 5.07 -18.48
N LEU A 200 -5.93 6.37 -18.32
CA LEU A 200 -6.34 7.13 -17.15
C LEU A 200 -7.87 7.16 -17.00
N ALA A 201 -8.60 7.45 -18.09
CA ALA A 201 -10.06 7.49 -18.10
C ALA A 201 -10.65 6.10 -17.76
N GLY A 202 -10.15 5.04 -18.40
CA GLY A 202 -10.60 3.68 -18.11
C GLY A 202 -10.28 3.23 -16.67
N GLY A 203 -9.08 3.55 -16.19
CA GLY A 203 -8.66 3.27 -14.81
C GLY A 203 -9.49 4.04 -13.79
N ALA A 204 -9.64 5.36 -13.97
CA ALA A 204 -10.42 6.21 -13.08
C ALA A 204 -11.91 5.82 -13.04
N ALA A 205 -12.50 5.45 -14.19
CA ALA A 205 -13.88 4.96 -14.23
C ALA A 205 -14.06 3.70 -13.38
N LEU A 206 -13.11 2.76 -13.42
CA LEU A 206 -13.15 1.56 -12.57
C LEU A 206 -12.89 1.86 -11.09
N VAL A 207 -11.99 2.81 -10.77
CA VAL A 207 -11.78 3.26 -9.38
C VAL A 207 -13.05 3.89 -8.83
N VAL A 208 -13.64 4.85 -9.55
CA VAL A 208 -14.89 5.49 -9.15
C VAL A 208 -16.01 4.46 -9.04
N GLY A 209 -16.15 3.56 -10.02
CA GLY A 209 -17.13 2.48 -9.98
C GLY A 209 -16.98 1.56 -8.76
N GLY A 210 -15.75 1.17 -8.42
CA GLY A 210 -15.47 0.35 -7.23
C GLY A 210 -15.74 1.08 -5.91
N ILE A 211 -15.41 2.37 -5.83
CA ILE A 211 -15.74 3.21 -4.66
C ILE A 211 -17.26 3.38 -4.53
N LEU A 212 -17.96 3.67 -5.63
CA LEU A 212 -19.42 3.79 -5.64
C LEU A 212 -20.10 2.47 -5.28
N ALA A 213 -19.56 1.33 -5.72
CA ALA A 213 -20.04 0.01 -5.31
C ALA A 213 -19.85 -0.24 -3.80
N CYS A 214 -18.91 0.43 -3.15
CA CYS A 214 -18.73 0.39 -1.69
C CYS A 214 -19.69 1.31 -0.93
N LEU A 215 -20.47 2.15 -1.62
CA LEU A 215 -21.59 2.89 -1.00
C LEU A 215 -22.83 2.01 -0.83
N ILE A 216 -22.88 0.87 -1.53
CA ILE A 216 -23.93 -0.14 -1.39
C ILE A 216 -23.45 -1.16 -0.36
N GLY A 217 -24.15 -1.28 0.76
CA GLY A 217 -23.81 -2.15 1.88
C GLY A 217 -23.92 -1.42 3.23
N PRO A 218 -23.42 -2.02 4.32
CA PRO A 218 -23.44 -1.36 5.63
C PRO A 218 -22.66 -0.04 5.63
N ALA A 219 -23.16 0.91 6.44
CA ALA A 219 -22.54 2.22 6.58
C ALA A 219 -21.12 2.11 7.15
N ARG A 220 -20.21 2.98 6.71
CA ARG A 220 -18.82 2.97 7.16
C ARG A 220 -18.72 3.12 8.67
N LEU A 221 -17.78 2.41 9.27
CA LEU A 221 -17.49 2.57 10.69
C LEU A 221 -16.88 3.93 10.95
N ALA A 222 -17.47 4.67 11.90
CA ALA A 222 -16.95 5.94 12.36
C ALA A 222 -15.64 5.77 13.14
N GLY A 223 -14.84 6.82 13.25
CA GLY A 223 -13.62 6.84 14.05
C GLY A 223 -12.35 6.91 13.20
N ASP A 224 -11.35 7.62 13.71
CA ASP A 224 -10.12 7.86 12.96
C ASP A 224 -9.17 6.68 13.04
N THR A 225 -8.56 6.38 11.90
CA THR A 225 -7.46 5.41 11.83
C THR A 225 -6.10 6.01 12.20
N SER A 226 -6.03 7.33 12.43
CA SER A 226 -4.79 8.04 12.75
C SER A 226 -5.02 9.37 13.46
N LEU A 227 -3.98 9.89 14.14
CA LEU A 227 -3.95 11.23 14.74
C LEU A 227 -4.36 12.33 13.75
N ASP A 228 -3.92 12.22 12.49
CA ASP A 228 -4.26 13.16 11.42
C ASP A 228 -5.78 13.29 11.25
N GLY A 229 -6.51 12.17 11.29
CA GLY A 229 -7.98 12.15 11.19
C GLY A 229 -8.63 12.87 12.36
N MET A 230 -8.14 12.60 13.57
CA MET A 230 -8.64 13.20 14.81
C MET A 230 -8.45 14.72 14.81
N LEU A 231 -7.26 15.21 14.45
CA LEU A 231 -6.98 16.64 14.39
C LEU A 231 -7.86 17.35 13.35
N ARG A 232 -8.15 16.69 12.21
CA ARG A 232 -9.09 17.24 11.21
C ARG A 232 -10.52 17.30 11.74
N ARG A 233 -11.01 16.22 12.35
CA ARG A 233 -12.38 16.15 12.89
C ARG A 233 -12.58 17.22 13.96
N THR A 234 -11.61 17.36 14.87
CA THR A 234 -11.65 18.33 15.97
C THR A 234 -11.34 19.77 15.55
N GLY A 235 -11.08 20.02 14.26
CA GLY A 235 -10.81 21.36 13.74
C GLY A 235 -9.43 21.92 14.10
N GLN A 236 -8.52 21.09 14.59
CA GLN A 236 -7.18 21.46 15.06
C GLN A 236 -6.17 21.55 13.90
N TRP A 237 -6.50 22.36 12.89
CA TRP A 237 -5.73 22.47 11.63
C TRP A 237 -4.32 23.03 11.80
N ALA A 238 -4.11 23.91 12.79
CA ALA A 238 -2.77 24.45 13.09
C ALA A 238 -1.83 23.35 13.60
N GLU A 239 -2.33 22.53 14.53
CA GLU A 239 -1.58 21.40 15.08
C GLU A 239 -1.37 20.29 14.04
N LEU A 240 -2.37 20.03 13.20
CA LEU A 240 -2.19 19.11 12.07
C LEU A 240 -1.04 19.55 11.15
N ARG A 241 -0.95 20.86 10.90
CA ARG A 241 0.10 21.43 10.05
C ARG A 241 1.47 21.35 10.72
N SER A 242 1.60 21.62 12.03
CA SER A 242 2.88 21.44 12.75
C SER A 242 3.32 19.99 12.66
N VAL A 243 2.47 19.02 12.98
CA VAL A 243 2.78 17.59 12.88
C VAL A 243 3.27 17.20 11.48
N TYR A 244 2.67 17.75 10.41
CA TYR A 244 3.10 17.50 9.03
C TYR A 244 4.46 18.08 8.69
N VAL A 245 4.72 19.32 9.12
CA VAL A 245 6.00 19.99 8.90
C VAL A 245 7.09 19.33 9.74
N ASP A 246 6.81 19.01 11.00
CA ASP A 246 7.76 18.36 11.90
C ASP A 246 8.14 16.97 11.39
N ARG A 247 7.15 16.17 10.95
CA ARG A 247 7.42 14.87 10.30
C ARG A 247 8.32 15.04 9.07
N LEU A 248 8.06 16.05 8.22
CA LEU A 248 8.90 16.33 7.06
C LEU A 248 10.33 16.72 7.47
N VAL A 249 10.49 17.60 8.46
CA VAL A 249 11.78 18.10 8.94
C VAL A 249 12.60 16.99 9.58
N GLN A 250 11.98 16.19 10.46
CA GLN A 250 12.61 15.04 11.11
C GLN A 250 13.08 14.00 10.08
N ASN A 251 12.26 13.75 9.05
CA ASN A 251 12.58 12.77 8.01
C ASN A 251 13.43 13.34 6.85
N TRP A 252 13.66 14.65 6.77
CA TRP A 252 14.29 15.27 5.59
C TRP A 252 15.65 14.66 5.24
N ARG A 253 16.47 14.38 6.26
CA ARG A 253 17.81 13.79 6.09
C ARG A 253 17.77 12.34 5.58
N ARG A 254 16.69 11.60 5.88
CA ARG A 254 16.50 10.19 5.49
C ARG A 254 16.36 10.01 3.97
N TYR A 255 15.91 11.02 3.25
CA TYR A 255 15.74 10.96 1.79
C TYR A 255 17.03 11.17 0.98
N ALA A 256 18.16 11.47 1.65
CA ALA A 256 19.41 11.90 1.02
C ALA A 256 19.18 12.92 -0.12
N PRO A 257 18.35 13.96 0.10
CA PRO A 257 17.70 14.72 -0.96
C PRO A 257 18.71 15.37 -1.91
N PHE A 258 19.86 15.83 -1.41
CA PHE A 258 20.88 16.47 -2.25
C PHE A 258 21.50 15.50 -3.26
N MET A 259 21.93 14.31 -2.83
CA MET A 259 22.56 13.34 -3.73
C MET A 259 21.55 12.71 -4.69
N THR A 260 20.38 12.30 -4.18
CA THR A 260 19.34 11.68 -5.00
C THR A 260 18.79 12.68 -6.02
N THR A 261 18.55 13.94 -5.62
CA THR A 261 18.03 14.97 -6.54
C THR A 261 19.07 15.39 -7.57
N ALA A 262 20.33 15.61 -7.19
CA ALA A 262 21.38 15.97 -8.16
C ALA A 262 21.55 14.88 -9.24
N LEU A 263 21.58 13.61 -8.83
CA LEU A 263 21.64 12.49 -9.77
C LEU A 263 20.35 12.35 -10.58
N ALA A 264 19.18 12.60 -9.98
CA ALA A 264 17.91 12.56 -10.70
C ALA A 264 17.84 13.65 -11.79
N VAL A 265 18.35 14.86 -11.51
CA VAL A 265 18.45 15.94 -12.50
C VAL A 265 19.36 15.53 -13.65
N ALA A 266 20.55 15.01 -13.36
CA ALA A 266 21.47 14.47 -14.39
C ALA A 266 20.81 13.35 -15.20
N GLY A 267 20.09 12.44 -14.52
CA GLY A 267 19.34 11.36 -15.15
C GLY A 267 18.19 11.82 -16.04
N GLY A 268 17.52 12.92 -15.68
CA GLY A 268 16.44 13.54 -16.46
C GLY A 268 16.90 14.06 -17.83
N VAL A 269 18.17 14.43 -17.95
CA VAL A 269 18.80 14.79 -19.23
C VAL A 269 19.12 13.54 -20.07
N ARG A 270 19.46 12.43 -19.41
CA ARG A 270 19.88 11.18 -20.08
C ARG A 270 18.73 10.27 -20.50
N ALA A 271 17.64 10.27 -19.72
CA ALA A 271 16.42 9.55 -20.03
C ALA A 271 15.85 10.00 -21.38
N ARG A 272 15.13 9.12 -22.08
CA ARG A 272 14.59 9.43 -23.42
C ARG A 272 13.13 9.02 -23.55
N GLY A 273 12.45 9.60 -24.54
CA GLY A 273 11.10 9.24 -24.94
C GLY A 273 10.06 9.36 -23.83
N PHE A 274 9.12 8.41 -23.81
CA PHE A 274 8.01 8.40 -22.85
C PHE A 274 8.48 8.31 -21.39
N ALA A 275 9.48 7.46 -21.11
CA ALA A 275 9.97 7.27 -19.74
C ALA A 275 10.51 8.58 -19.14
N ARG A 276 11.22 9.39 -19.94
CA ARG A 276 11.65 10.73 -19.50
C ARG A 276 10.45 11.62 -19.16
N ARG A 277 9.50 11.76 -20.09
CA ARG A 277 8.31 12.61 -19.87
C ARG A 277 7.56 12.21 -18.61
N PHE A 278 7.32 10.91 -18.44
CA PHE A 278 6.63 10.36 -17.27
C PHE A 278 7.39 10.63 -15.96
N LEU A 279 8.68 10.27 -15.90
CA LEU A 279 9.47 10.41 -14.68
C LEU A 279 9.72 11.88 -14.31
N VAL A 280 9.97 12.75 -15.29
CA VAL A 280 10.17 14.18 -15.02
C VAL A 280 8.85 14.87 -14.69
N ALA A 281 7.74 14.54 -15.35
CA ALA A 281 6.42 15.03 -14.95
C ALA A 281 6.09 14.63 -13.50
N TRP A 282 6.42 13.39 -13.12
CA TRP A 282 6.29 12.95 -11.72
C TRP A 282 7.15 13.78 -10.77
N ALA A 283 8.43 13.99 -11.10
CA ALA A 283 9.31 14.82 -10.28
C ALA A 283 8.81 16.26 -10.13
N LEU A 284 8.24 16.85 -11.19
CA LEU A 284 7.64 18.19 -11.15
C LEU A 284 6.38 18.25 -10.28
N VAL A 285 5.50 17.25 -10.39
CA VAL A 285 4.31 17.14 -9.53
C VAL A 285 4.72 17.00 -8.06
N THR A 286 5.71 16.15 -7.76
CA THR A 286 6.28 16.03 -6.41
C THR A 286 6.85 17.36 -5.92
N ALA A 287 7.63 18.04 -6.75
CA ALA A 287 8.25 19.33 -6.40
C ALA A 287 7.22 20.45 -6.15
N ALA A 288 6.05 20.40 -6.79
CA ALA A 288 4.95 21.33 -6.54
C ALA A 288 4.10 20.91 -5.32
N ALA A 289 3.83 19.62 -5.16
CA ALA A 289 2.98 19.09 -4.10
C ALA A 289 3.62 19.20 -2.72
N VAL A 290 4.94 19.03 -2.58
CA VAL A 290 5.60 19.15 -1.26
C VAL A 290 5.43 20.55 -0.65
N PRO A 291 5.78 21.66 -1.34
CA PRO A 291 5.51 23.01 -0.84
C PRO A 291 4.02 23.28 -0.61
N LEU A 292 3.15 22.82 -1.51
CA LEU A 292 1.71 22.99 -1.36
C LEU A 292 1.21 22.34 -0.06
N GLY A 293 1.65 21.12 0.27
CA GLY A 293 1.32 20.46 1.54
C GLY A 293 1.87 21.21 2.75
N VAL A 294 3.10 21.74 2.69
CA VAL A 294 3.71 22.54 3.77
C VAL A 294 2.93 23.84 4.02
N LEU A 295 2.47 24.50 2.95
CA LEU A 295 1.76 25.78 3.02
C LEU A 295 0.31 25.61 3.48
N THR A 296 -0.35 24.55 3.02
CA THR A 296 -1.80 24.36 3.23
C THR A 296 -2.15 23.44 4.39
N GLY A 297 -1.26 22.51 4.76
CA GLY A 297 -1.57 21.45 5.71
C GLY A 297 -2.59 20.42 5.19
N TRP A 298 -2.96 20.44 3.91
CA TRP A 298 -4.00 19.55 3.36
C TRP A 298 -3.61 18.07 3.36
N TYR A 299 -2.32 17.78 3.29
CA TYR A 299 -1.78 16.43 3.30
C TYR A 299 -0.34 16.43 3.82
N PRO A 300 0.16 15.29 4.34
CA PRO A 300 1.53 15.18 4.84
C PRO A 300 2.53 15.22 3.66
N PRO A 301 3.38 16.26 3.55
CA PRO A 301 4.34 16.40 2.44
C PRO A 301 5.37 15.27 2.40
N ASP A 302 5.72 14.75 3.58
CA ASP A 302 6.58 13.58 3.76
C ASP A 302 6.11 12.37 2.94
N ARG A 303 4.79 12.10 2.90
CA ARG A 303 4.24 10.98 2.14
C ARG A 303 4.32 11.19 0.62
N ILE A 304 4.35 12.45 0.15
CA ILE A 304 4.58 12.76 -1.26
C ILE A 304 6.02 12.42 -1.66
N LEU A 305 7.00 12.67 -0.78
CA LEU A 305 8.40 12.31 -0.99
C LEU A 305 8.62 10.80 -0.98
N THR A 306 8.02 10.07 -0.03
CA THR A 306 8.13 8.59 0.00
C THR A 306 7.53 7.95 -1.26
N PHE A 307 6.48 8.55 -1.83
CA PHE A 307 5.89 8.12 -3.11
C PHE A 307 6.73 8.51 -4.35
N ALA A 308 7.75 9.38 -4.23
CA ALA A 308 8.49 9.93 -5.37
C ALA A 308 9.51 8.96 -6.00
N PHE A 309 9.08 7.77 -6.42
CA PHE A 309 9.92 6.75 -7.07
C PHE A 309 10.57 7.22 -8.38
N CYS A 310 10.09 8.32 -8.96
CA CYS A 310 10.77 8.98 -10.07
C CYS A 310 12.22 9.37 -9.73
N LEU A 311 12.49 9.81 -8.49
CA LEU A 311 13.80 10.27 -8.06
C LEU A 311 14.85 9.15 -8.07
N PRO A 312 14.68 8.01 -7.38
CA PRO A 312 15.67 6.93 -7.43
C PRO A 312 15.81 6.31 -8.83
N ILE A 313 14.74 6.26 -9.63
CA ILE A 313 14.81 5.76 -11.01
C ILE A 313 15.66 6.70 -11.88
N LEU A 314 15.40 8.01 -11.83
CA LEU A 314 16.20 9.02 -12.53
C LEU A 314 17.64 9.03 -12.01
N ALA A 315 17.86 8.91 -10.71
CA ALA A 315 19.20 8.82 -10.14
C ALA A 315 19.99 7.62 -10.70
N GLY A 316 19.35 6.49 -10.99
CA GLY A 316 19.96 5.36 -11.68
C GLY A 316 20.47 5.70 -13.09
N PHE A 317 19.73 6.53 -13.85
CA PHE A 317 20.20 7.05 -15.13
C PHE A 317 21.37 8.02 -14.97
N GLY A 318 21.31 8.92 -13.97
CA GLY A 318 22.38 9.87 -13.67
C GLY A 318 23.68 9.17 -13.25
N LEU A 319 23.57 8.11 -12.46
CA LEU A 319 24.71 7.32 -11.99
C LEU A 319 25.50 6.71 -13.16
N VAL A 320 24.80 6.12 -14.13
CA VAL A 320 25.43 5.55 -15.33
C VAL A 320 26.03 6.65 -16.20
N TRP A 321 25.35 7.79 -16.35
CA TRP A 321 25.86 8.92 -17.11
C TRP A 321 27.17 9.47 -16.53
N ILE A 322 27.30 9.57 -15.21
CA ILE A 322 28.56 9.97 -14.56
C ILE A 322 29.66 8.95 -14.84
N GLY A 323 29.37 7.66 -14.69
CA GLY A 323 30.34 6.59 -14.98
C GLY A 323 30.83 6.60 -16.43
N GLU A 324 29.92 6.85 -17.38
CA GLU A 324 30.24 7.04 -18.80
C GLU A 324 31.14 8.28 -19.01
N ARG A 325 30.83 9.40 -18.36
CA ARG A 325 31.57 10.67 -18.51
C ARG A 325 32.98 10.63 -17.92
N ILE A 326 33.20 9.83 -16.88
CA ILE A 326 34.52 9.58 -16.30
C ILE A 326 35.33 8.56 -17.13
N GLY A 327 34.70 7.87 -18.10
CA GLY A 327 35.33 6.81 -18.89
C GLY A 327 35.59 5.52 -18.08
N ARG A 328 35.09 5.44 -16.85
CA ARG A 328 35.25 4.30 -15.92
C ARG A 328 33.91 3.98 -15.29
N PRO A 329 33.02 3.24 -15.98
CA PRO A 329 31.65 2.98 -15.51
C PRO A 329 31.60 2.23 -14.17
N TRP A 330 32.66 1.51 -13.82
CA TRP A 330 32.75 0.82 -12.53
C TRP A 330 32.91 1.77 -11.33
N LEU A 331 33.44 2.99 -11.54
CA LEU A 331 33.55 4.02 -10.48
C LEU A 331 32.19 4.60 -10.05
N ALA A 332 31.13 4.32 -10.82
CA ALA A 332 29.77 4.68 -10.43
C ALA A 332 29.20 3.74 -9.36
N TRP A 333 29.75 2.53 -9.19
CA TRP A 333 29.26 1.56 -8.19
C TRP A 333 29.45 1.99 -6.75
N PRO A 334 30.62 2.52 -6.32
CA PRO A 334 30.77 3.08 -4.98
C PRO A 334 29.71 4.13 -4.64
N ILE A 335 29.42 5.05 -5.57
CA ILE A 335 28.36 6.07 -5.38
C ILE A 335 27.00 5.39 -5.22
N GLY A 336 26.69 4.41 -6.06
CA GLY A 336 25.45 3.63 -5.95
C GLY A 336 25.33 2.89 -4.61
N ILE A 337 26.41 2.28 -4.12
CA ILE A 337 26.46 1.60 -2.81
C ILE A 337 26.23 2.59 -1.67
N VAL A 338 26.87 3.76 -1.73
CA VAL A 338 26.68 4.84 -0.75
C VAL A 338 25.22 5.30 -0.75
N LEU A 339 24.61 5.52 -1.92
CA LEU A 339 23.19 5.90 -2.01
C LEU A 339 22.26 4.84 -1.44
N VAL A 340 22.46 3.57 -1.81
CA VAL A 340 21.65 2.47 -1.27
C VAL A 340 21.78 2.42 0.25
N THR A 341 23.01 2.56 0.78
CA THR A 341 23.24 2.63 2.22
C THR A 341 22.55 3.83 2.87
N LEU A 342 22.62 5.02 2.26
CA LEU A 342 21.98 6.24 2.76
C LEU A 342 20.45 6.17 2.73
N ILE A 343 19.86 5.39 1.82
CA ILE A 343 18.41 5.17 1.75
C ILE A 343 17.97 4.09 2.74
N VAL A 344 18.65 2.94 2.72
CA VAL A 344 18.25 1.76 3.49
C VAL A 344 18.58 1.90 4.96
N ALA A 345 19.76 2.42 5.33
CA ALA A 345 20.19 2.43 6.73
C ALA A 345 19.25 3.26 7.65
N PRO A 346 18.82 4.48 7.27
CA PRO A 346 17.84 5.21 8.07
C PRO A 346 16.49 4.51 8.08
N ALA A 347 16.06 3.92 6.94
CA ALA A 347 14.80 3.17 6.92
C ALA A 347 14.81 1.95 7.85
N MET A 348 15.92 1.22 7.90
CA MET A 348 16.10 0.09 8.80
C MET A 348 16.23 0.53 10.26
N ARG A 349 16.85 1.69 10.52
CA ARG A 349 16.86 2.29 11.86
C ARG A 349 15.44 2.60 12.31
N ASP A 350 14.62 3.17 11.44
CA ASP A 350 13.23 3.52 11.77
C ASP A 350 12.39 2.27 11.98
N TRP A 351 12.56 1.23 11.16
CA TRP A 351 11.89 -0.06 11.38
C TRP A 351 12.24 -0.69 12.73
N ARG A 352 13.48 -0.50 13.21
CA ARG A 352 13.91 -0.94 14.54
C ARG A 352 13.33 -0.08 15.65
N ALA A 353 13.36 1.24 15.48
CA ALA A 353 12.92 2.20 16.48
C ALA A 353 11.40 2.19 16.66
N GLN A 354 10.65 1.95 15.59
CA GLN A 354 9.19 1.86 15.60
C GLN A 354 8.66 0.64 16.37
N GLN A 355 9.51 -0.37 16.64
CA GLN A 355 9.08 -1.70 17.07
C GLN A 355 7.98 -2.25 16.13
N THR A 356 7.43 -3.45 16.38
CA THR A 356 6.15 -3.77 15.74
C THR A 356 5.11 -2.90 16.43
N TYR A 357 4.41 -2.03 15.69
CA TYR A 357 3.34 -1.20 16.25
C TYR A 357 2.25 -2.02 16.95
N VAL A 358 2.24 -3.34 16.74
CA VAL A 358 1.49 -4.31 17.53
C VAL A 358 2.46 -5.08 18.42
N SER A 359 2.23 -5.09 19.73
CA SER A 359 2.93 -6.01 20.63
C SER A 359 2.11 -7.31 20.84
N PRO A 360 2.76 -8.47 21.07
CA PRO A 360 2.04 -9.69 21.43
C PRO A 360 1.18 -9.53 22.68
N ASP A 361 1.67 -8.78 23.67
CA ASP A 361 1.00 -8.55 24.95
C ASP A 361 -0.23 -7.65 24.78
N GLU A 362 -0.11 -6.58 23.99
CA GLU A 362 -1.24 -5.72 23.61
C GLU A 362 -2.33 -6.51 22.89
N LEU A 363 -1.96 -7.31 21.88
CA LEU A 363 -2.92 -8.13 21.17
C LEU A 363 -3.59 -9.15 22.11
N TYR A 364 -2.82 -9.76 23.01
CA TYR A 364 -3.33 -10.73 23.98
C TYR A 364 -4.31 -10.10 24.97
N ASP A 365 -3.92 -8.99 25.61
CA ASP A 365 -4.73 -8.28 26.62
C ASP A 365 -6.04 -7.76 25.99
N LEU A 366 -5.97 -7.20 24.77
CA LEU A 366 -7.15 -6.73 24.04
C LEU A 366 -8.04 -7.87 23.54
N THR A 367 -7.46 -9.00 23.12
CA THR A 367 -8.26 -10.18 22.74
C THR A 367 -8.99 -10.71 23.97
N TYR A 368 -8.34 -10.71 25.14
CA TYR A 368 -8.96 -11.09 26.39
C TYR A 368 -10.13 -10.16 26.77
N ALA A 369 -9.95 -8.85 26.64
CA ALA A 369 -11.03 -7.87 26.78
C ALA A 369 -12.16 -8.12 25.76
N GLY A 370 -11.83 -8.44 24.52
CA GLY A 370 -12.78 -8.79 23.47
C GLY A 370 -13.62 -10.04 23.77
N ARG A 371 -13.04 -11.03 24.47
CA ARG A 371 -13.78 -12.21 24.96
C ARG A 371 -14.76 -11.87 26.08
N ILE A 372 -14.46 -10.88 26.94
CA ILE A 372 -15.43 -10.39 27.93
C ILE A 372 -16.50 -9.57 27.24
N ALA A 373 -16.11 -8.71 26.30
CA ALA A 373 -17.02 -7.90 25.51
C ALA A 373 -18.06 -8.77 24.77
N SER A 374 -17.67 -9.95 24.26
CA SER A 374 -18.59 -10.87 23.58
C SER A 374 -19.69 -11.45 24.48
N THR A 375 -19.56 -11.34 25.81
CA THR A 375 -20.60 -11.76 26.77
C THR A 375 -21.67 -10.69 26.97
N THR A 376 -21.45 -9.47 26.50
CA THR A 376 -22.44 -8.39 26.54
C THR A 376 -23.47 -8.55 25.41
N PRO A 377 -24.73 -8.10 25.60
CA PRO A 377 -25.72 -8.09 24.54
C PRO A 377 -25.21 -7.37 23.27
N PRO A 378 -25.54 -7.86 22.05
CA PRO A 378 -25.21 -7.16 20.81
C PRO A 378 -25.71 -5.70 20.82
N GLY A 379 -24.91 -4.78 20.30
CA GLY A 379 -25.23 -3.34 20.32
C GLY A 379 -24.93 -2.65 21.64
N THR A 380 -24.40 -3.36 22.66
CA THR A 380 -23.89 -2.71 23.88
C THR A 380 -22.61 -1.94 23.53
N PRO A 381 -22.54 -0.62 23.78
CA PRO A 381 -21.35 0.17 23.53
C PRO A 381 -20.15 -0.33 24.34
N LEU A 382 -19.07 -0.64 23.65
CA LEU A 382 -17.81 -1.12 24.21
C LEU A 382 -16.83 0.05 24.26
N VAL A 383 -16.70 0.69 25.43
CA VAL A 383 -15.86 1.87 25.63
C VAL A 383 -14.54 1.46 26.24
N PHE A 384 -13.47 1.62 25.48
CA PHE A 384 -12.11 1.39 25.94
C PHE A 384 -11.48 2.72 26.36
N VAL A 385 -10.89 2.74 27.54
CA VAL A 385 -10.19 3.91 28.06
C VAL A 385 -8.74 3.86 27.60
N ALA A 386 -8.25 4.97 27.04
CA ALA A 386 -6.84 5.16 26.76
C ALA A 386 -6.36 6.45 27.41
N ASP A 387 -5.19 6.36 28.05
CA ASP A 387 -4.50 7.52 28.59
C ASP A 387 -3.01 7.23 28.76
N ASP A 388 -2.22 8.27 28.90
CA ASP A 388 -0.79 8.17 29.23
C ASP A 388 -0.37 9.45 29.94
N PRO A 389 0.53 9.45 30.94
CA PRO A 389 1.06 10.69 31.51
C PRO A 389 1.65 11.66 30.48
N ASN A 390 2.22 11.14 29.38
CA ASN A 390 2.67 11.94 28.24
C ASN A 390 1.51 12.21 27.27
N VAL A 391 1.31 13.48 26.89
CA VAL A 391 0.22 13.89 26.00
C VAL A 391 0.35 13.29 24.60
N ASP A 392 1.55 13.26 24.03
CA ASP A 392 1.78 12.72 22.68
C ASP A 392 1.47 11.21 22.65
N ASP A 393 1.89 10.49 23.69
CA ASP A 393 1.62 9.05 23.83
C ASP A 393 0.12 8.80 24.04
N ALA A 394 -0.57 9.63 24.82
CA ALA A 394 -2.02 9.50 25.04
C ALA A 394 -2.81 9.73 23.74
N LEU A 395 -2.46 10.76 22.96
CA LEU A 395 -3.07 11.05 21.65
C LEU A 395 -2.76 9.95 20.63
N PHE A 396 -1.56 9.38 20.67
CA PHE A 396 -1.20 8.22 19.86
C PHE A 396 -2.08 7.01 20.21
N ARG A 397 -2.19 6.67 21.51
CA ARG A 397 -3.00 5.54 22.02
C ARG A 397 -4.48 5.65 21.68
N LEU A 398 -5.04 6.86 21.57
CA LEU A 398 -6.43 7.04 21.15
C LEU A 398 -6.72 6.41 19.78
N SER A 399 -5.93 6.75 18.76
CA SER A 399 -6.14 6.25 17.40
C SER A 399 -5.56 4.84 17.20
N HIS A 400 -4.37 4.58 17.76
CA HIS A 400 -3.74 3.24 17.72
C HIS A 400 -4.58 2.20 18.45
N GLY A 401 -5.02 2.52 19.66
CA GLY A 401 -5.88 1.68 20.50
C GLY A 401 -7.22 1.39 19.84
N LEU A 402 -7.87 2.37 19.21
CA LEU A 402 -9.11 2.12 18.45
C LEU A 402 -8.92 1.05 17.37
N ASN A 403 -7.85 1.16 16.58
CA ASN A 403 -7.52 0.19 15.54
C ASN A 403 -7.24 -1.21 16.14
N MET A 404 -6.50 -1.26 17.24
CA MET A 404 -6.12 -2.51 17.90
C MET A 404 -7.30 -3.21 18.59
N VAL A 405 -8.16 -2.45 19.28
CA VAL A 405 -9.40 -2.97 19.88
C VAL A 405 -10.29 -3.55 18.78
N ARG A 406 -10.52 -2.82 17.68
CA ARG A 406 -11.29 -3.34 16.52
C ARG A 406 -10.65 -4.58 15.89
N ALA A 407 -9.32 -4.67 15.91
CA ALA A 407 -8.61 -5.86 15.45
C ALA A 407 -8.81 -7.05 16.39
N ALA A 408 -9.03 -6.82 17.69
CA ALA A 408 -9.08 -7.84 18.73
C ALA A 408 -10.51 -8.33 19.03
N VAL A 409 -11.50 -7.44 19.12
CA VAL A 409 -12.90 -7.82 19.39
C VAL A 409 -13.48 -8.70 18.25
N PRO A 410 -14.55 -9.47 18.52
CA PRO A 410 -15.28 -10.14 17.45
C PRO A 410 -15.70 -9.17 16.33
N PRO A 411 -15.63 -9.56 15.04
CA PRO A 411 -15.87 -8.64 13.93
C PRO A 411 -17.25 -7.97 13.94
N ASP A 412 -18.27 -8.72 14.37
CA ASP A 412 -19.67 -8.28 14.54
C ASP A 412 -19.81 -7.21 15.63
N ARG A 413 -18.83 -7.10 16.54
CA ARG A 413 -18.78 -6.12 17.62
C ARG A 413 -17.90 -4.91 17.29
N ALA A 414 -17.22 -4.88 16.15
CA ALA A 414 -16.31 -3.78 15.79
C ALA A 414 -17.04 -2.42 15.67
N ALA A 415 -18.34 -2.44 15.34
CA ALA A 415 -19.19 -1.26 15.28
C ALA A 415 -19.55 -0.68 16.65
N ASP A 416 -19.52 -1.52 17.70
CA ASP A 416 -19.86 -1.13 19.06
C ASP A 416 -18.66 -0.50 19.80
N VAL A 417 -17.46 -0.57 19.23
CA VAL A 417 -16.22 -0.09 19.83
C VAL A 417 -16.12 1.43 19.74
N ALA A 418 -15.91 2.05 20.90
CA ALA A 418 -15.52 3.44 21.05
C ALA A 418 -14.30 3.57 21.97
N MET A 419 -13.57 4.66 21.83
CA MET A 419 -12.45 5.01 22.72
C MET A 419 -12.79 6.28 23.49
N PHE A 420 -12.43 6.31 24.77
CA PHE A 420 -12.40 7.53 25.58
C PHE A 420 -10.95 7.88 25.92
N LEU A 421 -10.54 9.11 25.63
CA LEU A 421 -9.23 9.64 26.00
C LEU A 421 -9.34 10.31 27.37
N GLY A 422 -8.73 9.70 28.39
CA GLY A 422 -8.73 10.26 29.75
C GLY A 422 -8.82 9.22 30.85
N ARG A 423 -9.11 9.68 32.06
CA ARG A 423 -9.16 8.84 33.25
C ARG A 423 -10.49 8.10 33.37
N PRO A 424 -10.51 6.84 33.82
CA PRO A 424 -11.75 6.08 34.02
C PRO A 424 -12.76 6.79 34.93
N GLN A 425 -12.28 7.50 35.96
CA GLN A 425 -13.15 8.21 36.91
C GLN A 425 -13.89 9.39 36.25
N ASP A 426 -13.25 10.05 35.28
CA ASP A 426 -13.87 11.17 34.56
C ASP A 426 -14.92 10.65 33.58
N LEU A 427 -14.64 9.53 32.90
CA LEU A 427 -15.63 8.83 32.07
C LEU A 427 -16.88 8.44 32.87
N VAL A 428 -16.69 7.82 34.04
CA VAL A 428 -17.81 7.42 34.91
C VAL A 428 -18.57 8.64 35.44
N ALA A 429 -17.86 9.73 35.72
CA ALA A 429 -18.46 11.01 36.11
C ALA A 429 -19.09 11.79 34.93
N GLY A 430 -19.00 11.29 33.70
CA GLY A 430 -19.57 11.92 32.51
C GLY A 430 -18.92 13.25 32.15
N ARG A 431 -17.62 13.42 32.42
CA ARG A 431 -16.87 14.65 32.14
C ARG A 431 -15.56 14.35 31.40
N PRO A 432 -15.05 15.29 30.58
CA PRO A 432 -13.75 15.11 29.94
C PRO A 432 -12.63 15.21 30.97
N THR A 433 -11.52 14.54 30.71
CA THR A 433 -10.30 14.70 31.49
C THR A 433 -9.60 15.98 31.04
N GLN A 434 -9.23 16.82 32.01
CA GLN A 434 -8.52 18.08 31.77
C GLN A 434 -7.09 18.00 32.30
N ARG A 435 -6.14 18.40 31.48
CA ARG A 435 -4.70 18.47 31.78
C ARG A 435 -4.09 19.83 31.51
N GLY A 436 -4.87 20.77 30.96
CA GLY A 436 -4.41 22.11 30.62
C GLY A 436 -3.64 22.17 29.30
N ASP A 437 -3.58 21.06 28.55
CA ASP A 437 -3.11 21.04 27.18
C ASP A 437 -4.33 21.16 26.24
N PRO A 438 -4.42 22.23 25.42
CA PRO A 438 -5.61 22.46 24.60
C PRO A 438 -5.91 21.34 23.60
N VAL A 439 -4.87 20.66 23.09
CA VAL A 439 -5.04 19.60 22.09
C VAL A 439 -5.61 18.36 22.74
N TYR A 440 -5.03 17.97 23.88
CA TYR A 440 -5.52 16.87 24.70
C TYR A 440 -6.92 17.13 25.23
N ASP A 441 -7.17 18.29 25.84
CA ASP A 441 -8.43 18.62 26.49
C ASP A 441 -9.58 18.62 25.46
N GLN A 442 -9.32 19.14 24.26
CA GLN A 442 -10.27 19.11 23.14
C GLN A 442 -10.51 17.68 22.63
N ALA A 443 -9.46 16.86 22.52
CA ALA A 443 -9.57 15.46 22.10
C ALA A 443 -10.32 14.60 23.14
N SER A 444 -10.09 14.83 24.44
CA SER A 444 -10.82 14.18 25.52
C SER A 444 -12.31 14.53 25.46
N ALA A 445 -12.64 15.82 25.33
CA ALA A 445 -14.01 16.29 25.16
C ALA A 445 -14.69 15.71 23.90
N ASP A 446 -13.99 15.67 22.77
CA ASP A 446 -14.49 15.08 21.53
C ASP A 446 -14.73 13.56 21.67
N SER A 447 -13.82 12.84 22.34
CA SER A 447 -13.96 11.40 22.55
C SER A 447 -15.17 11.07 23.44
N LEU A 448 -15.43 11.88 24.47
CA LEU A 448 -16.61 11.76 25.33
C LEU A 448 -17.90 12.05 24.57
N ALA A 449 -17.92 13.11 23.77
CA ALA A 449 -19.09 13.53 23.00
C ALA A 449 -19.51 12.51 21.93
N GLN A 450 -18.58 11.66 21.50
CA GLN A 450 -18.84 10.56 20.55
C GLN A 450 -19.44 9.32 21.23
N LEU A 451 -19.42 9.22 22.55
CA LEU A 451 -19.98 8.06 23.24
C LEU A 451 -21.52 8.09 23.16
N PRO A 452 -22.15 6.93 22.93
CA PRO A 452 -23.60 6.84 22.93
C PRO A 452 -24.16 7.03 24.35
N GLY A 453 -25.33 7.65 24.48
CA GLY A 453 -26.00 7.85 25.77
C GLY A 453 -26.60 6.59 26.42
N ALA A 454 -26.21 5.40 25.96
CA ALA A 454 -26.67 4.12 26.50
C ALA A 454 -25.75 3.62 27.64
N ARG A 455 -26.14 2.52 28.29
CA ARG A 455 -25.29 1.89 29.32
C ARG A 455 -23.98 1.40 28.69
N LEU A 456 -22.85 1.91 29.17
CA LEU A 456 -21.52 1.62 28.65
C LEU A 456 -20.93 0.36 29.30
N ALA A 457 -20.36 -0.52 28.49
CA ALA A 457 -19.40 -1.52 28.94
C ALA A 457 -18.00 -0.90 28.89
N ILE A 458 -17.43 -0.60 30.05
CA ILE A 458 -16.16 0.12 30.19
C ILE A 458 -15.03 -0.89 30.34
N PHE A 459 -13.95 -0.69 29.60
CA PHE A 459 -12.74 -1.52 29.65
C PHE A 459 -11.52 -0.62 29.82
N VAL A 460 -10.72 -0.90 30.84
CA VAL A 460 -9.39 -0.30 31.03
C VAL A 460 -8.38 -1.42 30.85
N VAL A 461 -7.56 -1.32 29.81
CA VAL A 461 -6.56 -2.34 29.48
C VAL A 461 -5.19 -1.74 29.72
N ARG A 462 -4.32 -2.45 30.42
CA ARG A 462 -2.97 -1.99 30.80
C ARG A 462 -2.17 -1.42 29.63
N GLU A 463 -2.29 -2.03 28.45
CA GLU A 463 -1.55 -1.60 27.26
C GLU A 463 -2.12 -0.32 26.61
N LEU A 464 -3.34 0.09 26.98
CA LEU A 464 -3.97 1.33 26.53
C LEU A 464 -3.89 2.46 27.56
N ASP A 465 -3.62 2.16 28.83
CA ASP A 465 -3.52 3.15 29.90
C ASP A 465 -2.17 3.07 30.63
N GLY A 466 -1.36 4.11 30.47
CA GLY A 466 -0.04 4.22 31.09
C GLY A 466 -0.06 4.43 32.61
N ASP A 467 -1.21 4.67 33.24
CA ASP A 467 -1.36 4.79 34.69
C ASP A 467 -1.83 3.46 35.31
N PRO A 468 -0.98 2.75 36.07
CA PRO A 468 -1.38 1.52 36.76
C PRO A 468 -2.57 1.68 37.71
N ALA A 469 -2.79 2.89 38.24
CA ALA A 469 -3.92 3.17 39.13
C ALA A 469 -5.28 3.07 38.41
N ALA A 470 -5.31 3.24 37.08
CA ALA A 470 -6.52 3.14 36.27
C ALA A 470 -7.17 1.76 36.36
N LEU A 471 -6.37 0.69 36.49
CA LEU A 471 -6.86 -0.69 36.68
C LEU A 471 -7.50 -0.95 38.06
N THR A 472 -7.35 -0.01 38.99
CA THR A 472 -7.89 -0.07 40.35
C THR A 472 -8.98 0.95 40.61
N ALA A 473 -9.56 1.53 39.55
CA ALA A 473 -10.69 2.45 39.67
C ALA A 473 -11.84 1.80 40.47
N PRO A 474 -12.38 2.46 41.52
CA PRO A 474 -13.35 1.85 42.44
C PRO A 474 -14.62 1.30 41.77
N GLU A 475 -14.98 1.85 40.61
CA GLU A 475 -16.19 1.50 39.85
C GLU A 475 -15.97 0.32 38.89
N LEU A 476 -14.73 -0.16 38.76
CA LEU A 476 -14.35 -1.26 37.89
C LEU A 476 -13.85 -2.45 38.71
N THR A 477 -14.15 -3.65 38.24
CA THR A 477 -13.57 -4.87 38.80
C THR A 477 -12.28 -5.17 38.06
N SER A 478 -11.15 -5.22 38.77
CA SER A 478 -9.88 -5.65 38.20
C SER A 478 -9.89 -7.15 37.94
N TRP A 479 -9.50 -7.52 36.73
CA TRP A 479 -9.28 -8.87 36.26
C TRP A 479 -7.80 -9.05 36.03
N ASN A 480 -7.25 -10.16 36.57
CA ASN A 480 -5.90 -10.67 36.32
C ASN A 480 -4.73 -9.65 36.30
N GLY A 481 -4.90 -8.46 36.88
CA GLY A 481 -3.90 -7.39 36.90
C GLY A 481 -3.61 -6.73 35.55
N ILE A 482 -4.36 -7.05 34.50
CA ILE A 482 -4.12 -6.53 33.13
C ILE A 482 -5.32 -5.80 32.52
N LEU A 483 -6.51 -6.03 33.09
CA LEU A 483 -7.78 -5.47 32.62
C LEU A 483 -8.63 -5.06 33.82
N ALA A 484 -9.40 -3.98 33.71
CA ALA A 484 -10.49 -3.67 34.62
C ALA A 484 -11.76 -3.36 33.83
N THR A 485 -12.92 -3.82 34.32
CA THR A 485 -14.20 -3.62 33.63
C THR A 485 -15.39 -3.57 34.58
N ASN A 486 -16.47 -2.91 34.17
CA ASN A 486 -17.77 -2.93 34.84
C ASN A 486 -18.69 -4.06 34.32
N VAL A 487 -18.22 -4.87 33.35
CA VAL A 487 -18.98 -5.99 32.81
C VAL A 487 -18.94 -7.17 33.80
N PRO A 488 -20.09 -7.64 34.29
CA PRO A 488 -20.12 -8.80 35.18
C PRO A 488 -19.81 -10.06 34.37
N PHE A 489 -18.71 -10.73 34.71
CA PHE A 489 -18.38 -12.03 34.14
C PHE A 489 -17.88 -12.97 35.24
N GLN A 490 -18.21 -14.25 35.16
CA GLN A 490 -17.67 -15.29 36.03
C GLN A 490 -17.47 -16.56 35.19
N GLY A 491 -16.24 -17.07 35.12
CA GLY A 491 -15.92 -18.30 34.41
C GLY A 491 -14.61 -18.24 33.63
N SER A 492 -14.38 -19.26 32.80
CA SER A 492 -13.24 -19.29 31.88
C SER A 492 -13.64 -18.77 30.50
N LEU A 493 -12.86 -17.84 29.96
CA LEU A 493 -13.02 -17.34 28.60
C LEU A 493 -12.34 -18.30 27.63
N ARG A 494 -13.10 -18.87 26.70
CA ARG A 494 -12.53 -19.68 25.62
C ARG A 494 -12.07 -18.77 24.49
N ALA A 495 -11.01 -19.19 23.80
CA ALA A 495 -10.59 -18.54 22.56
C ALA A 495 -11.71 -18.67 21.52
N GLY A 496 -12.10 -17.54 20.93
CA GLY A 496 -13.00 -17.45 19.80
C GLY A 496 -12.35 -17.92 18.50
N ALA A 497 -13.19 -18.36 17.56
CA ALA A 497 -12.73 -18.67 16.21
C ALA A 497 -12.25 -17.38 15.51
N GLY A 498 -11.13 -17.47 14.79
CA GLY A 498 -10.60 -16.33 14.03
C GLY A 498 -10.00 -15.21 14.89
N GLU A 499 -9.70 -15.47 16.16
CA GLU A 499 -8.85 -14.59 16.96
C GLU A 499 -7.47 -14.44 16.31
N LEU A 500 -6.94 -13.22 16.33
CA LEU A 500 -5.61 -12.94 15.82
C LEU A 500 -4.55 -13.49 16.79
N SER A 501 -3.48 -14.03 16.23
CA SER A 501 -2.33 -14.48 17.00
C SER A 501 -1.05 -13.91 16.40
N PRO A 502 -0.01 -13.65 17.22
CA PRO A 502 1.34 -13.44 16.73
C PRO A 502 1.74 -14.55 15.74
N SER A 503 2.56 -14.21 14.74
CA SER A 503 3.09 -15.19 13.78
C SER A 503 4.57 -15.37 13.97
N ASP A 504 5.06 -16.59 13.80
CA ASP A 504 6.50 -16.83 13.75
C ASP A 504 7.15 -16.08 12.56
N PRO A 505 8.35 -15.50 12.74
CA PRO A 505 9.08 -14.82 11.67
C PRO A 505 9.32 -15.69 10.43
N SER A 506 9.55 -16.99 10.63
CA SER A 506 9.75 -17.96 9.54
C SER A 506 8.46 -18.20 8.73
N THR A 507 7.30 -18.10 9.37
CA THR A 507 5.99 -18.19 8.73
C THR A 507 5.72 -16.93 7.91
N ILE A 508 6.03 -15.74 8.41
CA ILE A 508 5.96 -14.48 7.64
C ILE A 508 6.87 -14.55 6.40
N ALA A 509 8.12 -15.02 6.56
CA ALA A 509 9.06 -15.12 5.44
C ALA A 509 8.58 -16.11 4.36
N ARG A 510 8.09 -17.30 4.76
CA ARG A 510 7.51 -18.28 3.82
C ARG A 510 6.24 -17.75 3.15
N ALA A 511 5.36 -17.10 3.91
CA ALA A 511 4.16 -16.47 3.38
C ALA A 511 4.48 -15.37 2.36
N THR A 512 5.51 -14.56 2.62
CA THR A 512 6.01 -13.53 1.70
C THR A 512 6.45 -14.14 0.37
N LEU A 513 7.26 -15.20 0.42
CA LEU A 513 7.71 -15.89 -0.79
C LEU A 513 6.52 -16.48 -1.58
N ARG A 514 5.59 -17.18 -0.89
CA ARG A 514 4.40 -17.76 -1.52
C ARG A 514 3.49 -16.69 -2.13
N THR A 515 3.31 -15.57 -1.45
CA THR A 515 2.53 -14.42 -1.95
C THR A 515 3.16 -13.81 -3.19
N PHE A 516 4.48 -13.60 -3.18
CA PHE A 516 5.19 -13.10 -4.37
C PHE A 516 5.07 -14.07 -5.55
N LEU A 517 5.22 -15.38 -5.31
CA LEU A 517 5.06 -16.40 -6.36
C LEU A 517 3.62 -16.47 -6.87
N LEU A 518 2.62 -16.33 -6.00
CA LEU A 518 1.22 -16.26 -6.39
C LEU A 518 0.99 -15.07 -7.33
N PHE A 519 1.42 -13.87 -6.94
CA PHE A 519 1.33 -12.68 -7.79
C PHE A 519 2.07 -12.86 -9.13
N LEU A 520 3.28 -13.43 -9.10
CA LEU A 520 4.06 -13.74 -10.30
C LEU A 520 3.28 -14.67 -11.25
N LEU A 521 2.72 -15.76 -10.74
CA LEU A 521 2.02 -16.77 -11.55
C LEU A 521 0.73 -16.23 -12.16
N MET A 522 -0.07 -15.51 -11.37
CA MET A 522 -1.34 -14.93 -11.85
C MET A 522 -1.11 -13.81 -12.87
N GLY A 523 -0.11 -12.96 -12.64
CA GLY A 523 0.17 -11.84 -13.53
C GLY A 523 1.02 -12.18 -14.75
N ALA A 524 1.63 -13.36 -14.81
CA ALA A 524 2.47 -13.75 -15.95
C ALA A 524 1.67 -13.83 -17.26
N GLY A 525 0.47 -14.42 -17.28
CA GLY A 525 -0.36 -14.44 -18.49
C GLY A 525 -0.61 -13.02 -19.04
N TRP A 526 -1.00 -12.09 -18.17
CA TRP A 526 -1.23 -10.69 -18.51
C TRP A 526 0.02 -9.95 -18.98
N ALA A 527 1.12 -10.09 -18.25
CA ALA A 527 2.37 -9.42 -18.58
C ALA A 527 2.93 -9.92 -19.91
N TRP A 528 2.84 -11.22 -20.20
CA TRP A 528 3.25 -11.77 -21.49
C TRP A 528 2.27 -11.39 -22.60
N TRP A 529 0.96 -11.36 -22.36
CA TRP A 529 -0.01 -10.86 -23.35
C TRP A 529 0.31 -9.42 -23.76
N ALA A 530 0.63 -8.57 -22.79
CA ALA A 530 0.96 -7.17 -22.99
C ALA A 530 2.35 -6.97 -23.65
N PHE A 531 3.39 -7.70 -23.23
CA PHE A 531 4.79 -7.44 -23.64
C PHE A 531 5.45 -8.51 -24.53
N GLY A 532 5.01 -9.76 -24.47
CA GLY A 532 5.74 -10.93 -24.96
C GLY A 532 5.79 -11.12 -26.49
N ARG A 533 6.09 -10.08 -27.27
CA ARG A 533 6.28 -10.18 -28.73
C ARG A 533 7.64 -10.72 -29.14
N SER A 534 8.65 -10.59 -28.27
CA SER A 534 10.03 -11.00 -28.56
C SER A 534 10.68 -11.59 -27.31
N SER A 535 11.67 -12.46 -27.49
CA SER A 535 12.56 -12.93 -26.42
C SER A 535 13.23 -11.78 -25.66
N ARG A 536 13.46 -10.64 -26.34
CA ARG A 536 14.02 -9.42 -25.74
C ARG A 536 13.09 -8.76 -24.71
N ASP A 537 11.79 -9.03 -24.80
CA ASP A 537 10.74 -8.50 -23.91
C ASP A 537 10.41 -9.43 -22.73
N ALA A 538 10.90 -10.68 -22.75
CA ALA A 538 10.60 -11.67 -21.71
C ALA A 538 11.01 -11.19 -20.30
N ALA A 539 12.16 -10.53 -20.18
CA ALA A 539 12.62 -9.96 -18.92
C ALA A 539 11.67 -8.87 -18.38
N GLY A 540 11.11 -8.04 -19.27
CA GLY A 540 10.14 -7.01 -18.89
C GLY A 540 8.80 -7.61 -18.48
N ALA A 541 8.32 -8.60 -19.23
CA ALA A 541 7.09 -9.32 -18.89
C ALA A 541 7.19 -10.01 -17.51
N LEU A 542 8.28 -10.75 -17.27
CA LEU A 542 8.52 -11.40 -15.97
C LEU A 542 8.63 -10.40 -14.82
N ALA A 543 9.28 -9.24 -15.06
CA ALA A 543 9.42 -8.20 -14.06
C ALA A 543 8.08 -7.54 -13.68
N LEU A 544 7.15 -7.42 -14.63
CA LEU A 544 5.84 -6.81 -14.41
C LEU A 544 4.80 -7.77 -13.84
N ALA A 545 5.01 -9.07 -13.98
CA ALA A 545 4.05 -10.09 -13.58
C ALA A 545 3.55 -9.94 -12.13
N PRO A 546 4.39 -9.71 -11.10
CA PRO A 546 3.89 -9.55 -9.73
C PRO A 546 2.96 -8.34 -9.56
N ALA A 547 3.24 -7.21 -10.23
CA ALA A 547 2.38 -6.03 -10.17
C ALA A 547 1.04 -6.24 -10.89
N PHE A 548 1.03 -7.00 -12.00
CA PHE A 548 -0.22 -7.45 -12.63
C PHE A 548 -1.02 -8.37 -11.70
N GLY A 549 -0.35 -9.34 -11.08
CA GLY A 549 -0.99 -10.30 -10.20
C GLY A 549 -1.68 -9.63 -9.01
N SER A 550 -0.99 -8.72 -8.33
CA SER A 550 -1.58 -8.00 -7.19
C SER A 550 -2.72 -7.08 -7.62
N ALA A 551 -2.52 -6.23 -8.64
CA ALA A 551 -3.53 -5.25 -9.05
C ALA A 551 -4.81 -5.92 -9.59
N LEU A 552 -4.67 -6.98 -10.39
CA LEU A 552 -5.84 -7.67 -10.95
C LEU A 552 -6.53 -8.56 -9.91
N LEU A 553 -5.78 -9.14 -8.97
CA LEU A 553 -6.40 -9.84 -7.83
C LEU A 553 -7.19 -8.87 -6.96
N THR A 554 -6.69 -7.66 -6.70
CA THR A 554 -7.45 -6.60 -6.02
C THR A 554 -8.79 -6.33 -6.71
N LEU A 555 -8.79 -6.17 -8.05
CA LEU A 555 -10.02 -5.91 -8.81
C LEU A 555 -11.02 -7.07 -8.72
N VAL A 556 -10.55 -8.30 -8.96
CA VAL A 556 -11.42 -9.47 -8.99
C VAL A 556 -11.93 -9.82 -7.59
N ALA A 557 -11.08 -9.73 -6.56
CA ALA A 557 -11.48 -9.95 -5.17
C ALA A 557 -12.57 -8.96 -4.74
N LEU A 558 -12.37 -7.66 -5.01
CA LEU A 558 -13.38 -6.65 -4.70
C LEU A 558 -14.67 -6.92 -5.49
N ALA A 559 -14.58 -7.24 -6.78
CA ALA A 559 -15.77 -7.53 -7.58
C ALA A 559 -16.55 -8.76 -7.06
N LEU A 560 -15.85 -9.83 -6.68
CA LEU A 560 -16.49 -11.03 -6.11
C LEU A 560 -17.17 -10.74 -4.79
N GLU A 561 -16.53 -9.97 -3.91
CA GLU A 561 -17.11 -9.59 -2.63
C GLU A 561 -18.33 -8.68 -2.81
N ARG A 562 -18.28 -7.73 -3.76
CA ARG A 562 -19.44 -6.91 -4.14
C ARG A 562 -20.58 -7.74 -4.76
N LEU A 563 -20.30 -8.95 -5.25
CA LEU A 563 -21.29 -9.92 -5.73
C LEU A 563 -21.78 -10.88 -4.61
N GLY A 564 -21.38 -10.65 -3.35
CA GLY A 564 -21.79 -11.43 -2.19
C GLY A 564 -20.94 -12.67 -1.91
N ALA A 565 -19.75 -12.78 -2.53
CA ALA A 565 -18.85 -13.90 -2.25
C ALA A 565 -18.03 -13.65 -0.97
N GLU A 566 -18.00 -14.66 -0.09
CA GLU A 566 -17.23 -14.65 1.15
C GLU A 566 -15.73 -14.90 0.87
N LEU A 567 -14.89 -13.87 1.02
CA LEU A 567 -13.47 -13.93 0.65
C LEU A 567 -12.60 -14.83 1.54
N ASP A 568 -13.05 -15.15 2.75
CA ASP A 568 -12.37 -16.10 3.64
C ASP A 568 -12.50 -17.55 3.17
N ARG A 569 -13.49 -17.88 2.33
CA ARG A 569 -13.66 -19.22 1.78
C ARG A 569 -12.58 -19.51 0.74
N GLY A 570 -11.82 -20.59 0.98
CA GLY A 570 -10.72 -21.00 0.10
C GLY A 570 -11.12 -21.21 -1.37
N TRP A 571 -12.35 -21.65 -1.67
CA TRP A 571 -12.83 -21.81 -3.04
C TRP A 571 -13.12 -20.47 -3.74
N VAL A 572 -13.57 -19.44 -3.01
CA VAL A 572 -13.77 -18.07 -3.55
C VAL A 572 -12.42 -17.46 -3.89
N ALA A 573 -11.45 -17.59 -2.98
CA ALA A 573 -10.08 -17.16 -3.24
C ALA A 573 -9.46 -17.91 -4.43
N GLY A 574 -9.68 -19.23 -4.52
CA GLY A 574 -9.29 -20.05 -5.67
C GLY A 574 -9.94 -19.60 -6.99
N LEU A 575 -11.23 -19.24 -6.96
CA LEU A 575 -11.94 -18.66 -8.09
C LEU A 575 -11.34 -17.31 -8.50
N ALA A 576 -11.06 -16.42 -7.55
CA ALA A 576 -10.42 -15.13 -7.81
C ALA A 576 -9.07 -15.32 -8.51
N CYS A 577 -8.21 -16.19 -7.97
CA CYS A 577 -6.92 -16.53 -8.57
C CYS A 577 -7.08 -17.17 -9.98
N GLY A 578 -8.07 -18.06 -10.13
CA GLY A 578 -8.39 -18.74 -11.38
C GLY A 578 -8.88 -17.79 -12.47
N VAL A 579 -9.73 -16.81 -12.13
CA VAL A 579 -10.22 -15.77 -13.04
C VAL A 579 -9.06 -14.87 -13.47
N VAL A 580 -8.26 -14.37 -12.52
CA VAL A 580 -7.11 -13.49 -12.83
C VAL A 580 -6.11 -14.21 -13.72
N GLY A 581 -5.64 -15.39 -13.31
CA GLY A 581 -4.65 -16.15 -14.08
C GLY A 581 -5.23 -16.62 -15.42
N GLY A 582 -6.41 -17.23 -15.39
CA GLY A 582 -7.09 -17.82 -16.54
C GLY A 582 -7.31 -16.83 -17.68
N ILE A 583 -7.85 -15.64 -17.37
CA ILE A 583 -8.05 -14.59 -18.39
C ILE A 583 -6.71 -14.17 -19.00
N GLY A 584 -5.68 -13.94 -18.17
CA GLY A 584 -4.36 -13.54 -18.64
C GLY A 584 -3.73 -14.56 -19.60
N TYR A 585 -3.75 -15.84 -19.24
CA TYR A 585 -3.21 -16.91 -20.08
C TYR A 585 -4.07 -17.16 -21.33
N ALA A 586 -5.40 -17.06 -21.24
CA ALA A 586 -6.28 -17.17 -22.40
C ALA A 586 -6.00 -16.07 -23.43
N LEU A 587 -5.89 -14.82 -22.98
CA LEU A 587 -5.52 -13.69 -23.85
C LEU A 587 -4.16 -13.89 -24.52
N LEU A 588 -3.18 -14.42 -23.78
CA LEU A 588 -1.87 -14.78 -24.33
C LEU A 588 -1.98 -15.86 -25.42
N ILE A 589 -2.75 -16.93 -25.18
CA ILE A 589 -2.95 -18.02 -26.15
C ILE A 589 -3.63 -17.50 -27.42
N ILE A 590 -4.71 -16.73 -27.29
CA ILE A 590 -5.44 -16.13 -28.43
C ILE A 590 -4.49 -15.30 -29.29
N ARG A 591 -3.65 -14.50 -28.64
CA ARG A 591 -2.64 -13.70 -29.34
C ARG A 591 -1.64 -14.56 -30.12
N LEU A 592 -1.06 -15.57 -29.46
CA LEU A 592 -0.06 -16.45 -30.09
C LEU A 592 -0.65 -17.25 -31.26
N ALA A 593 -1.91 -17.70 -31.13
CA ALA A 593 -2.64 -18.36 -32.21
C ALA A 593 -2.87 -17.41 -33.40
N GLY A 594 -3.22 -16.15 -33.14
CA GLY A 594 -3.38 -15.12 -34.17
C GLY A 594 -2.07 -14.82 -34.92
N GLU A 595 -0.94 -14.74 -34.21
CA GLU A 595 0.38 -14.48 -34.81
C GLU A 595 0.82 -15.64 -35.74
N ARG A 596 0.57 -16.90 -35.36
CA ARG A 596 0.86 -18.07 -36.21
C ARG A 596 0.06 -18.09 -37.51
N ARG A 597 -1.24 -17.72 -37.46
CA ARG A 597 -2.11 -17.69 -38.65
C ARG A 597 -1.66 -16.66 -39.69
N HIS A 598 -1.13 -15.51 -39.25
CA HIS A 598 -0.64 -14.48 -40.17
C HIS A 598 0.72 -14.87 -40.78
N GLY A 599 1.64 -15.42 -39.98
CA GLY A 599 2.94 -15.87 -40.49
C GLY A 599 2.86 -17.03 -41.49
N GLY A 600 1.88 -17.94 -41.34
CA GLY A 600 1.63 -19.00 -42.32
C GLY A 600 1.09 -18.48 -43.66
N ARG A 601 0.36 -17.36 -43.65
CA ARG A 601 -0.29 -16.78 -44.84
C ARG A 601 0.67 -15.93 -45.68
N GLU A 602 1.65 -15.27 -45.05
CA GLU A 602 2.73 -14.58 -45.77
C GLU A 602 3.66 -15.58 -46.47
N ASN A 603 3.98 -16.71 -45.83
CA ASN A 603 4.82 -17.74 -46.46
C ASN A 603 4.11 -18.48 -47.61
N SER A 604 2.78 -18.67 -47.56
CA SER A 604 2.03 -19.29 -48.65
C SER A 604 1.92 -18.42 -49.91
N ILE A 605 1.99 -17.09 -49.77
CA ILE A 605 1.95 -16.16 -50.92
C ILE A 605 3.31 -16.11 -51.63
N VAL A 606 4.42 -16.28 -50.90
CA VAL A 606 5.78 -16.27 -51.48
C VAL A 606 6.14 -17.59 -52.18
N GLN A 607 5.49 -18.71 -51.85
CA GLN A 607 5.71 -20.00 -52.52
C GLN A 607 4.82 -20.24 -53.75
N GLY A 608 3.91 -19.32 -54.11
CA GLY A 608 2.96 -19.49 -55.21
C GLY A 608 3.40 -18.95 -56.58
N SER A 609 4.64 -18.47 -56.76
CA SER A 609 5.06 -17.78 -58.00
C SER A 609 6.31 -18.37 -58.67
N THR A 610 6.49 -19.69 -58.60
CA THR A 610 7.50 -20.41 -59.40
C THR A 610 6.87 -21.63 -60.07
N GLU A 611 5.92 -21.41 -60.98
CA GLU A 611 5.73 -22.33 -62.11
C GLU A 611 6.44 -21.72 -63.32
N PRO A 612 7.35 -22.44 -63.99
CA PRO A 612 7.94 -22.02 -65.25
C PRO A 612 6.96 -22.31 -66.38
N ASP A 613 6.60 -21.28 -67.15
CA ASP A 613 5.90 -21.44 -68.43
C ASP A 613 6.75 -22.32 -69.36
N ALA A 614 6.11 -23.37 -69.89
CA ALA A 614 6.64 -24.30 -70.90
C ALA A 614 6.33 -23.82 -72.32
#